data_AF-A0AAU5LRW2-F1
#
_entry.id   AF-A0AAU5LRW2-F1
#
_cell.length_a   1.000
_cell.length_b   1.000
_cell.length_c   1.000
_cell.angle_alpha   90.00
_cell.angle_beta   90.00
_cell.angle_gamma   90.00
#
_symmetry.space_group_name_H-M   'P 1'
#
loop_
_entity.id
_entity.type
_entity.pdbx_description
1 polymer ?
#
loop_
_entity_poly.entity_id
_entity_poly.type
_entity_poly.pdbx_seq_one_letter_code
_entity_poly.pdbx_strand_id
1 'polypeptide(L)'
;MDRRSFLAAGVIGTGAIALQMSGKSDVAARTSETVTSIAGLQSAIDRATAGAQIVLANGTYAVPSGGIRITGRNGTSTSPITISAQTRGGVVLTGALSFVFSSSSNITISGFSLRQSSTLDIPANCSRIRLTRNDIAFAAAASHCVVVRGNDAKIDRNTFRDKSSVGCYLVIDGPSGDQANEMALRTHILRNHFRDHSFSGENGGEPIRLGVSSRALGDADATIEFNLFERVNGDPEAISVKASGSTIQYNTIRSSLGGIVLRHGNNNRVEGNYILSGDNGIRIYGNDQLIVNNYVGGVGSAGIVLGSGTVRDHYEGESSDSRRGNDAPDRVTIVLNTLRNNAQALAGESQRTLPPLACKISDNLLVGDSGTLVSMPYTQGLTWSGNIVWGGASTGNIPSSGYTRADPKLVAGTDGIYRLASGSAAINKSSLDHSTRVTDDLDGHTRTAPYDVGADEYSTLTPVRRPLTPADVGPAAP
;
A
#
# COMPACT_ATOMS: atom_id res chain seq x y z
N MET A 1 43.09 -7.21 25.15
CA MET A 1 44.33 -6.81 25.86
C MET A 1 45.32 -6.30 24.83
N ASP A 2 45.99 -5.15 24.89
CA ASP A 2 45.82 -3.86 25.58
C ASP A 2 46.90 -2.94 24.96
N ARG A 3 46.53 -1.70 24.62
CA ARG A 3 47.35 -0.48 24.47
C ARG A 3 48.67 -0.52 23.66
N ARG A 4 48.81 0.44 22.74
CA ARG A 4 49.50 1.73 23.03
C ARG A 4 49.34 2.73 21.88
N SER A 5 48.74 3.86 22.22
CA SER A 5 48.87 5.14 21.51
C SER A 5 50.10 5.88 22.05
N PHE A 6 50.90 6.53 21.20
CA PHE A 6 51.56 7.80 21.53
C PHE A 6 51.89 8.58 20.24
N LEU A 7 51.52 9.85 20.27
CA LEU A 7 51.81 10.89 19.29
C LEU A 7 53.29 11.26 19.26
N ALA A 8 53.82 11.57 18.08
CA ALA A 8 54.95 12.46 17.93
C ALA A 8 54.73 13.38 16.73
N ALA A 9 54.76 14.68 17.00
CA ALA A 9 54.66 15.76 16.04
C ALA A 9 55.95 15.87 15.20
N GLY A 10 55.80 16.21 13.93
CA GLY A 10 56.90 16.62 13.05
C GLY A 10 56.34 17.44 11.89
N VAL A 11 56.51 18.76 11.96
CA VAL A 11 56.24 19.70 10.87
C VAL A 11 57.56 19.96 10.15
N ILE A 12 57.54 19.91 8.81
CA ILE A 12 58.08 20.90 7.84
C ILE A 12 58.35 20.15 6.52
N GLY A 13 57.65 20.58 5.46
CA GLY A 13 57.82 20.10 4.10
C GLY A 13 56.78 20.74 3.18
N THR A 14 56.92 22.04 2.93
CA THR A 14 56.08 22.82 2.00
C THR A 14 56.32 22.38 0.55
N GLY A 15 55.55 21.39 0.10
CA GLY A 15 55.32 21.12 -1.31
C GLY A 15 53.99 21.75 -1.73
N ALA A 16 54.04 22.79 -2.55
CA ALA A 16 52.85 23.39 -3.16
C ALA A 16 52.26 22.42 -4.19
N ILE A 17 51.36 21.55 -3.73
CA ILE A 17 50.47 20.80 -4.62
C ILE A 17 49.32 21.75 -4.94
N ALA A 18 49.32 22.28 -6.16
CA ALA A 18 48.17 22.98 -6.71
C ALA A 18 47.00 21.98 -6.78
N LEU A 19 46.12 22.03 -5.78
CA LEU A 19 44.80 21.43 -5.87
C LEU A 19 44.05 22.20 -6.97
N GLN A 20 44.06 21.68 -8.18
CA GLN A 20 43.07 22.05 -9.19
C GLN A 20 41.70 21.71 -8.59
N MET A 21 40.99 22.76 -8.16
CA MET A 21 39.57 22.68 -7.88
C MET A 21 38.86 22.30 -9.17
N SER A 22 38.72 20.99 -9.41
CA SER A 22 37.97 20.45 -10.52
C SER A 22 36.51 20.78 -10.31
N GLY A 23 36.05 21.81 -11.02
CA GLY A 23 34.69 22.02 -11.47
C GLY A 23 33.61 21.94 -10.39
N LYS A 24 33.14 23.12 -9.95
CA LYS A 24 31.71 23.26 -9.67
C LYS A 24 30.99 22.67 -10.87
N SER A 25 30.28 21.57 -10.67
CA SER A 25 29.31 21.10 -11.65
C SER A 25 28.25 22.18 -11.69
N ASP A 26 28.33 23.07 -12.69
CA ASP A 26 27.26 23.99 -12.99
C ASP A 26 26.05 23.11 -13.31
N VAL A 27 25.15 22.94 -12.34
CA VAL A 27 23.79 22.49 -12.58
C VAL A 27 23.17 23.64 -13.36
N ALA A 28 23.35 23.61 -14.68
CA ALA A 28 22.68 24.55 -15.58
C ALA A 28 21.20 24.54 -15.20
N ALA A 29 20.69 25.71 -14.84
CA ALA A 29 19.28 25.90 -14.53
C ALA A 29 18.47 25.35 -15.71
N ARG A 30 17.78 24.23 -15.51
CA ARG A 30 16.98 23.59 -16.57
C ARG A 30 15.84 24.54 -16.92
N THR A 31 15.96 25.20 -18.06
CA THR A 31 14.93 26.12 -18.56
C THR A 31 13.65 25.33 -18.84
N SER A 32 12.55 25.72 -18.21
CA SER A 32 11.22 25.15 -18.47
C SER A 32 10.65 25.72 -19.77
N GLU A 33 10.21 24.86 -20.68
CA GLU A 33 9.44 25.25 -21.86
C GLU A 33 7.95 25.34 -21.48
N THR A 34 7.41 26.55 -21.44
CA THR A 34 5.97 26.76 -21.22
C THR A 34 5.24 26.77 -22.55
N VAL A 35 4.18 25.97 -22.65
CA VAL A 35 3.32 25.83 -23.84
C VAL A 35 1.87 26.17 -23.48
N THR A 36 1.10 26.66 -24.45
CA THR A 36 -0.28 27.17 -24.22
C THR A 36 -1.35 26.41 -25.00
N SER A 37 -1.00 25.29 -25.63
CA SER A 37 -1.93 24.46 -26.41
C SER A 37 -1.49 23.00 -26.42
N ILE A 38 -2.42 22.09 -26.74
CA ILE A 38 -2.11 20.66 -26.90
C ILE A 38 -1.13 20.42 -28.05
N ALA A 39 -1.25 21.17 -29.16
CA ALA A 39 -0.30 21.06 -30.28
C ALA A 39 1.12 21.51 -29.87
N GLY A 40 1.21 22.59 -29.09
CA GLY A 40 2.48 23.04 -28.51
C GLY A 40 3.07 22.00 -27.55
N LEU A 41 2.24 21.44 -26.67
CA LEU A 41 2.63 20.37 -25.76
C LEU A 41 3.14 19.13 -26.52
N GLN A 42 2.42 18.67 -27.53
CA GLN A 42 2.86 17.54 -28.35
C GLN A 42 4.22 17.82 -29.01
N SER A 43 4.38 19.01 -29.61
CA SER A 43 5.63 19.39 -30.26
C SER A 43 6.81 19.46 -29.29
N ALA A 44 6.58 19.95 -28.05
CA ALA A 44 7.60 19.97 -27.01
C ALA A 44 7.97 18.54 -26.55
N ILE A 45 6.98 17.66 -26.39
CA ILE A 45 7.20 16.24 -26.06
C ILE A 45 8.02 15.55 -27.15
N ASP A 46 7.70 15.76 -28.42
CA ASP A 46 8.36 15.09 -29.55
C ASP A 46 9.87 15.43 -29.63
N ARG A 47 10.25 16.63 -29.18
CA ARG A 47 11.66 17.09 -29.11
C ARG A 47 12.33 16.80 -27.76
N ALA A 48 11.58 16.31 -26.77
CA ALA A 48 12.09 16.15 -25.41
C ALA A 48 13.24 15.14 -25.34
N THR A 49 14.28 15.53 -24.61
CA THR A 49 15.43 14.72 -24.23
C THR A 49 15.52 14.65 -22.71
N ALA A 50 16.43 13.82 -22.18
CA ALA A 50 16.58 13.64 -20.73
C ALA A 50 16.74 14.98 -19.99
N GLY A 51 15.93 15.18 -18.95
CA GLY A 51 15.90 16.39 -18.14
C GLY A 51 14.92 17.46 -18.62
N ALA A 52 14.29 17.33 -19.80
CA ALA A 52 13.32 18.30 -20.31
C ALA A 52 12.22 18.61 -19.27
N GLN A 53 11.86 19.89 -19.16
CA GLN A 53 10.82 20.41 -18.27
C GLN A 53 9.78 21.12 -19.12
N ILE A 54 8.63 20.50 -19.31
CA ILE A 54 7.55 21.01 -20.16
C ILE A 54 6.37 21.37 -19.27
N VAL A 55 5.89 22.60 -19.39
CA VAL A 55 4.81 23.16 -18.56
C VAL A 55 3.66 23.56 -19.46
N LEU A 56 2.50 22.93 -19.30
CA LEU A 56 1.27 23.37 -19.97
C LEU A 56 0.62 24.48 -19.13
N ALA A 57 0.40 25.64 -19.74
CA ALA A 57 -0.28 26.77 -19.11
C ALA A 57 -1.68 26.39 -18.62
N ASN A 58 -2.11 27.00 -17.52
CA ASN A 58 -3.44 26.77 -16.96
C ASN A 58 -4.55 26.92 -18.01
N GLY A 59 -5.55 26.07 -17.94
CA GLY A 59 -6.67 26.05 -18.88
C GLY A 59 -7.34 24.69 -18.98
N THR A 60 -8.43 24.65 -19.76
CA THR A 60 -9.13 23.42 -20.09
C THR A 60 -8.84 23.04 -21.53
N TYR A 61 -8.39 21.81 -21.74
CA TYR A 61 -7.96 21.34 -23.05
C TYR A 61 -8.68 20.05 -23.43
N ALA A 62 -9.33 20.06 -24.58
CA ALA A 62 -9.82 18.84 -25.21
C ALA A 62 -8.64 18.08 -25.83
N VAL A 63 -8.39 16.87 -25.33
CA VAL A 63 -7.34 16.00 -25.85
C VAL A 63 -7.85 15.33 -27.13
N PRO A 64 -7.05 15.31 -28.22
CA PRO A 64 -7.39 14.59 -29.45
C PRO A 64 -7.71 13.11 -29.19
N SER A 65 -8.50 12.49 -30.07
CA SER A 65 -8.88 11.07 -29.95
C SER A 65 -7.71 10.11 -29.86
N GLY A 66 -6.54 10.48 -30.41
CA GLY A 66 -5.29 9.71 -30.33
C GLY A 66 -4.45 9.94 -29.06
N GLY A 67 -4.90 10.79 -28.13
CA GLY A 67 -4.15 11.16 -26.93
C GLY A 67 -2.97 12.11 -27.17
N ILE A 68 -2.34 12.55 -26.08
CA ILE A 68 -1.03 13.20 -26.04
C ILE A 68 0.03 12.11 -26.04
N ARG A 69 0.74 11.94 -27.15
CA ARG A 69 1.63 10.79 -27.37
C ARG A 69 3.00 11.03 -26.77
N ILE A 70 3.50 10.04 -26.04
CA ILE A 70 4.85 9.99 -25.49
C ILE A 70 5.51 8.71 -26.05
N THR A 71 6.15 8.85 -27.22
CA THR A 71 6.71 7.72 -27.97
C THR A 71 8.23 7.82 -28.08
N GLY A 72 8.93 6.78 -27.65
CA GLY A 72 10.40 6.74 -27.73
C GLY A 72 11.10 7.80 -26.89
N ARG A 73 10.44 8.33 -25.84
CA ARG A 73 10.98 9.39 -24.99
C ARG A 73 11.60 8.79 -23.74
N ASN A 74 12.86 9.08 -23.51
CA ASN A 74 13.61 8.44 -22.43
C ASN A 74 14.40 9.50 -21.65
N GLY A 75 13.98 9.72 -20.41
CA GLY A 75 14.81 10.41 -19.42
C GLY A 75 15.83 9.46 -18.79
N THR A 76 16.50 9.93 -17.74
CA THR A 76 17.31 9.08 -16.84
C THR A 76 16.81 9.21 -15.40
N SER A 77 17.28 8.32 -14.52
CA SER A 77 16.91 8.37 -13.09
C SER A 77 17.27 9.70 -12.41
N THR A 78 18.33 10.37 -12.86
CA THR A 78 18.76 11.70 -12.37
C THR A 78 18.21 12.85 -13.21
N SER A 79 17.70 12.55 -14.41
CA SER A 79 17.23 13.54 -15.38
C SER A 79 15.96 13.07 -16.08
N PRO A 80 14.84 12.94 -15.36
CA PRO A 80 13.58 12.52 -15.96
C PRO A 80 13.06 13.62 -16.90
N ILE A 81 12.28 13.22 -17.91
CA ILE A 81 11.45 14.17 -18.67
C ILE A 81 10.23 14.47 -17.80
N THR A 82 9.97 15.73 -17.52
CA THR A 82 8.85 16.17 -16.69
C THR A 82 7.85 16.95 -17.53
N ILE A 83 6.61 16.48 -17.54
CA ILE A 83 5.48 17.14 -18.18
C ILE A 83 4.52 17.53 -17.05
N SER A 84 4.23 18.82 -16.93
CA SER A 84 3.49 19.34 -15.77
C SER A 84 2.46 20.39 -16.12
N ALA A 85 1.42 20.48 -15.29
CA ALA A 85 0.53 21.63 -15.26
C ALA A 85 1.27 22.84 -14.66
N GLN A 86 1.01 24.04 -15.17
CA GLN A 86 1.57 25.29 -14.64
C GLN A 86 1.28 25.48 -13.15
N THR A 87 0.05 25.17 -12.74
CA THR A 87 -0.33 25.05 -11.33
C THR A 87 -1.05 23.73 -11.11
N ARG A 88 -0.90 23.14 -9.92
CA ARG A 88 -1.55 21.86 -9.60
C ARG A 88 -3.07 22.00 -9.70
N GLY A 89 -3.70 21.17 -10.52
CA GLY A 89 -5.13 21.22 -10.83
C GLY A 89 -5.54 22.34 -11.80
N GLY A 90 -4.64 23.26 -12.16
CA GLY A 90 -4.93 24.39 -13.06
C GLY A 90 -5.02 24.01 -14.53
N VAL A 91 -4.59 22.80 -14.90
CA VAL A 91 -4.77 22.25 -16.25
C VAL A 91 -5.76 21.10 -16.20
N VAL A 92 -6.92 21.28 -16.84
CA VAL A 92 -7.96 20.26 -16.98
C VAL A 92 -7.85 19.63 -18.36
N LEU A 93 -7.62 18.31 -18.41
CA LEU A 93 -7.61 17.53 -19.64
C LEU A 93 -8.93 16.77 -19.77
N THR A 94 -9.65 16.97 -20.87
CA THR A 94 -10.91 16.27 -21.21
C THR A 94 -10.76 15.44 -22.48
N GLY A 95 -11.74 14.59 -22.78
CA GLY A 95 -11.73 13.70 -23.94
C GLY A 95 -11.56 12.23 -23.56
N ALA A 96 -11.48 11.34 -24.54
CA ALA A 96 -11.40 9.90 -24.28
C ALA A 96 -10.07 9.51 -23.61
N LEU A 97 -8.96 9.95 -24.19
CA LEU A 97 -7.60 9.64 -23.73
C LEU A 97 -6.92 10.88 -23.11
N SER A 98 -5.89 10.65 -22.30
CA SER A 98 -4.96 11.69 -21.82
C SER A 98 -3.58 11.48 -22.43
N PHE A 99 -2.65 10.92 -21.68
CA PHE A 99 -1.31 10.57 -22.13
C PHE A 99 -1.28 9.11 -22.63
N VAL A 100 -0.63 8.89 -23.78
CA VAL A 100 -0.47 7.57 -24.39
C VAL A 100 1.02 7.28 -24.48
N PHE A 101 1.49 6.32 -23.70
CA PHE A 101 2.90 5.96 -23.63
C PHE A 101 3.25 4.83 -24.61
N SER A 102 4.46 4.89 -25.17
CA SER A 102 5.05 3.79 -25.93
C SER A 102 6.57 3.88 -25.90
N SER A 103 7.26 2.76 -25.63
CA SER A 103 8.72 2.63 -25.65
C SER A 103 9.45 3.78 -24.94
N SER A 104 8.96 4.17 -23.76
CA SER A 104 9.39 5.39 -23.05
C SER A 104 9.74 5.11 -21.61
N SER A 105 10.67 5.87 -21.02
CA SER A 105 11.09 5.64 -19.64
C SER A 105 11.51 6.91 -18.91
N ASN A 106 11.46 6.87 -17.57
CA ASN A 106 11.84 7.98 -16.70
C ASN A 106 11.06 9.27 -17.04
N ILE A 107 9.74 9.14 -17.11
CA ILE A 107 8.81 10.24 -17.41
C ILE A 107 8.02 10.58 -16.15
N THR A 108 7.87 11.86 -15.84
CA THR A 108 7.00 12.34 -14.77
C THR A 108 5.83 13.14 -15.37
N ILE A 109 4.60 12.73 -15.06
CA ILE A 109 3.37 13.46 -15.34
C ILE A 109 2.87 14.07 -14.03
N SER A 110 2.80 15.40 -13.97
CA SER A 110 2.59 16.10 -12.70
C SER A 110 1.51 17.19 -12.74
N GLY A 111 0.62 17.19 -11.75
CA GLY A 111 -0.22 18.35 -11.46
C GLY A 111 -1.51 18.49 -12.29
N PHE A 112 -1.87 17.50 -13.11
CA PHE A 112 -3.03 17.61 -14.00
C PHE A 112 -4.35 17.25 -13.31
N SER A 113 -5.43 17.88 -13.77
CA SER A 113 -6.80 17.45 -13.51
C SER A 113 -7.27 16.58 -14.69
N LEU A 114 -7.36 15.27 -14.49
CA LEU A 114 -7.65 14.28 -15.52
C LEU A 114 -9.14 13.86 -15.49
N ARG A 115 -9.83 14.04 -16.62
CA ARG A 115 -11.30 13.84 -16.78
C ARG A 115 -11.61 12.92 -17.96
N GLN A 116 -10.85 11.84 -18.09
CA GLN A 116 -10.92 10.96 -19.25
C GLN A 116 -12.10 10.00 -19.17
N SER A 117 -12.58 9.54 -20.33
CA SER A 117 -13.60 8.49 -20.42
C SER A 117 -13.02 7.12 -20.80
N SER A 118 -11.70 6.99 -20.78
CA SER A 118 -10.98 5.73 -21.02
C SER A 118 -9.79 5.63 -20.08
N THR A 119 -9.36 4.39 -19.83
CA THR A 119 -8.23 4.05 -18.97
C THR A 119 -6.93 4.72 -19.42
N LEU A 120 -6.16 5.25 -18.46
CA LEU A 120 -4.76 5.64 -18.65
C LEU A 120 -3.88 4.40 -18.46
N ASP A 121 -3.17 4.02 -19.51
CA ASP A 121 -2.35 2.82 -19.56
C ASP A 121 -0.86 3.16 -19.44
N ILE A 122 -0.13 2.45 -18.58
CA ILE A 122 1.34 2.43 -18.56
C ILE A 122 1.78 1.06 -19.08
N PRO A 123 2.12 0.93 -20.38
CA PRO A 123 2.40 -0.37 -20.99
C PRO A 123 3.70 -1.01 -20.49
N ALA A 124 3.88 -2.31 -20.72
CA ALA A 124 5.04 -3.07 -20.26
C ALA A 124 6.39 -2.57 -20.82
N ASN A 125 6.39 -2.02 -22.03
CA ASN A 125 7.56 -1.39 -22.64
C ASN A 125 7.83 0.03 -22.14
N CYS A 126 7.17 0.47 -21.06
CA CYS A 126 7.35 1.77 -20.45
C CYS A 126 7.71 1.65 -18.97
N SER A 127 8.97 1.86 -18.59
CA SER A 127 9.45 1.71 -17.21
C SER A 127 9.69 3.06 -16.52
N ARG A 128 9.64 3.09 -15.19
CA ARG A 128 9.92 4.30 -14.40
C ARG A 128 9.03 5.49 -14.79
N ILE A 129 7.76 5.22 -15.04
CA ILE A 129 6.75 6.25 -15.27
C ILE A 129 6.21 6.68 -13.91
N ARG A 130 6.20 7.99 -13.67
CA ARG A 130 5.70 8.59 -12.44
C ARG A 130 4.44 9.42 -12.72
N LEU A 131 3.34 9.05 -12.09
CA LEU A 131 2.14 9.89 -12.03
C LEU A 131 2.09 10.53 -10.64
N THR A 132 2.22 11.85 -10.58
CA THR A 132 2.25 12.54 -9.29
C THR A 132 1.40 13.80 -9.23
N ARG A 133 0.79 14.04 -8.06
CA ARG A 133 0.05 15.29 -7.81
C ARG A 133 -1.10 15.58 -8.78
N ASN A 134 -1.71 14.53 -9.34
CA ASN A 134 -2.84 14.65 -10.24
C ASN A 134 -4.17 14.50 -9.49
N ASP A 135 -5.21 15.14 -9.99
CA ASP A 135 -6.60 14.92 -9.56
C ASP A 135 -7.34 14.12 -10.64
N ILE A 136 -7.71 12.88 -10.31
CA ILE A 136 -8.20 11.87 -11.24
C ILE A 136 -9.67 11.58 -10.91
N ALA A 137 -10.55 11.95 -11.84
CA ALA A 137 -11.99 11.71 -11.77
C ALA A 137 -12.49 11.34 -13.17
N PHE A 138 -12.33 10.07 -13.53
CA PHE A 138 -12.67 9.57 -14.86
C PHE A 138 -14.17 9.33 -14.99
N ALA A 139 -14.69 9.44 -16.21
CA ALA A 139 -16.09 9.18 -16.49
C ALA A 139 -16.43 7.69 -16.30
N ALA A 140 -17.70 7.39 -16.02
CA ALA A 140 -18.19 6.04 -15.77
C ALA A 140 -17.85 5.02 -16.88
N ALA A 141 -17.69 5.48 -18.13
CA ALA A 141 -17.32 4.66 -19.29
C ALA A 141 -15.87 4.12 -19.23
N ALA A 142 -14.99 4.70 -18.42
CA ALA A 142 -13.66 4.15 -18.20
C ALA A 142 -13.77 2.89 -17.32
N SER A 143 -13.29 1.75 -17.82
CA SER A 143 -13.26 0.51 -17.04
C SER A 143 -12.41 0.70 -15.78
N HIS A 144 -11.16 1.09 -15.94
CA HIS A 144 -10.26 1.46 -14.85
C HIS A 144 -9.82 2.92 -15.00
N CYS A 145 -9.37 3.58 -13.93
CA CYS A 145 -8.74 4.90 -14.11
C CYS A 145 -7.30 4.74 -14.63
N VAL A 146 -6.46 4.00 -13.89
CA VAL A 146 -5.06 3.77 -14.26
C VAL A 146 -4.75 2.27 -14.24
N VAL A 147 -4.07 1.77 -15.28
CA VAL A 147 -3.51 0.42 -15.31
C VAL A 147 -2.00 0.49 -15.54
N VAL A 148 -1.24 -0.19 -14.69
CA VAL A 148 0.22 -0.26 -14.74
C VAL A 148 0.66 -1.66 -15.16
N ARG A 149 1.43 -1.73 -16.24
CA ARG A 149 2.05 -2.97 -16.76
C ARG A 149 3.57 -2.89 -16.82
N GLY A 150 4.12 -1.67 -16.83
CA GLY A 150 5.55 -1.42 -16.84
C GLY A 150 6.17 -1.43 -15.44
N ASN A 151 7.44 -1.84 -15.38
CA ASN A 151 8.19 -1.93 -14.13
C ASN A 151 8.55 -0.55 -13.55
N ASP A 152 8.77 -0.53 -12.24
CA ASP A 152 9.29 0.62 -11.48
C ASP A 152 8.40 1.88 -11.58
N ALA A 153 7.10 1.71 -11.83
CA ALA A 153 6.16 2.82 -11.86
C ALA A 153 6.00 3.42 -10.46
N LYS A 154 5.80 4.74 -10.40
CA LYS A 154 5.52 5.45 -9.16
C LYS A 154 4.23 6.22 -9.27
N ILE A 155 3.24 5.83 -8.47
CA ILE A 155 1.93 6.47 -8.42
C ILE A 155 1.84 7.14 -7.06
N ASP A 156 2.11 8.45 -6.99
CA ASP A 156 2.22 9.12 -5.70
C ASP A 156 1.52 10.48 -5.60
N ARG A 157 0.93 10.76 -4.44
CA ARG A 157 0.31 12.07 -4.16
C ARG A 157 -0.81 12.42 -5.14
N ASN A 158 -1.50 11.44 -5.70
CA ASN A 158 -2.67 11.69 -6.55
C ASN A 158 -3.96 11.63 -5.71
N THR A 159 -5.01 12.27 -6.18
CA THR A 159 -6.37 12.00 -5.72
C THR A 159 -7.10 11.19 -6.77
N PHE A 160 -7.71 10.08 -6.37
CA PHE A 160 -8.64 9.28 -7.17
C PHE A 160 -10.01 9.40 -6.50
N ARG A 161 -11.03 9.88 -7.23
CA ARG A 161 -12.32 10.19 -6.63
C ARG A 161 -13.52 9.98 -7.55
N ASP A 162 -14.68 9.85 -6.91
CA ASP A 162 -16.01 9.91 -7.49
C ASP A 162 -16.30 8.85 -8.57
N LYS A 163 -15.63 7.68 -8.51
CA LYS A 163 -15.98 6.57 -9.39
C LYS A 163 -17.25 5.89 -8.88
N SER A 164 -18.27 5.89 -9.73
CA SER A 164 -19.56 5.28 -9.45
C SER A 164 -19.89 4.06 -10.34
N SER A 165 -18.91 3.56 -11.10
CA SER A 165 -19.06 2.49 -12.07
C SER A 165 -18.12 1.32 -11.78
N VAL A 166 -18.37 0.18 -12.44
CA VAL A 166 -17.50 -1.00 -12.37
C VAL A 166 -16.06 -0.66 -12.76
N GLY A 167 -15.13 -1.36 -12.11
CA GLY A 167 -13.68 -1.35 -12.27
C GLY A 167 -12.95 -0.52 -11.23
N CYS A 168 -11.63 -0.66 -11.19
CA CYS A 168 -10.77 -0.07 -10.17
C CYS A 168 -10.32 1.37 -10.43
N TYR A 169 -9.90 2.09 -9.39
CA TYR A 169 -9.10 3.31 -9.56
C TYR A 169 -7.71 2.97 -10.11
N LEU A 170 -7.02 2.01 -9.50
CA LEU A 170 -5.66 1.64 -9.87
C LEU A 170 -5.54 0.12 -9.97
N VAL A 171 -5.07 -0.36 -11.12
CA VAL A 171 -4.70 -1.76 -11.33
C VAL A 171 -3.20 -1.84 -11.56
N ILE A 172 -2.53 -2.67 -10.78
CA ILE A 172 -1.17 -3.12 -11.08
C ILE A 172 -1.31 -4.50 -11.69
N ASP A 173 -1.01 -4.61 -12.97
CA ASP A 173 -1.11 -5.84 -13.74
C ASP A 173 0.30 -6.31 -14.09
N GLY A 174 0.49 -6.96 -15.22
CA GLY A 174 1.79 -7.16 -15.85
C GLY A 174 1.70 -7.03 -17.37
N PRO A 175 2.72 -7.50 -18.09
CA PRO A 175 2.71 -7.56 -19.55
C PRO A 175 1.45 -8.24 -20.11
N SER A 176 0.89 -7.69 -21.19
CA SER A 176 -0.31 -8.24 -21.83
C SER A 176 -0.04 -9.61 -22.46
N GLY A 177 -1.01 -10.51 -22.39
CA GLY A 177 -0.89 -11.89 -22.87
C GLY A 177 -1.10 -12.89 -21.73
N ASP A 178 -1.34 -14.15 -22.06
CA ASP A 178 -1.44 -15.25 -21.08
C ASP A 178 -0.04 -15.67 -20.62
N GLN A 179 0.69 -14.71 -20.06
CA GLN A 179 2.00 -14.92 -19.45
C GLN A 179 1.78 -15.13 -17.95
N ALA A 180 1.52 -16.38 -17.58
CA ALA A 180 1.35 -16.78 -16.21
C ALA A 180 2.52 -16.25 -15.36
N ASN A 181 2.19 -15.67 -14.20
CA ASN A 181 3.14 -15.18 -13.19
C ASN A 181 3.96 -13.93 -13.56
N GLU A 182 3.81 -13.32 -14.74
CA GLU A 182 4.49 -12.04 -15.02
C GLU A 182 3.74 -10.88 -14.38
N MET A 183 4.41 -10.06 -13.57
CA MET A 183 3.84 -8.89 -12.91
C MET A 183 4.63 -7.61 -13.26
N ALA A 184 3.98 -6.46 -13.19
CA ALA A 184 4.69 -5.18 -13.14
C ALA A 184 5.46 -5.11 -11.82
N LEU A 185 6.79 -5.05 -11.91
CA LEU A 185 7.68 -5.16 -10.75
C LEU A 185 7.89 -3.81 -10.07
N ARG A 186 8.04 -3.82 -8.74
CA ARG A 186 8.50 -2.68 -7.93
C ARG A 186 7.67 -1.42 -8.11
N THR A 187 6.36 -1.58 -8.28
CA THR A 187 5.46 -0.42 -8.33
C THR A 187 5.36 0.20 -6.93
N HIS A 188 5.57 1.52 -6.84
CA HIS A 188 5.47 2.27 -5.59
C HIS A 188 4.21 3.15 -5.57
N ILE A 189 3.29 2.84 -4.66
CA ILE A 189 2.01 3.53 -4.48
C ILE A 189 2.07 4.29 -3.16
N LEU A 190 2.24 5.61 -3.23
CA LEU A 190 2.63 6.43 -2.07
C LEU A 190 1.75 7.66 -1.88
N ARG A 191 1.15 7.86 -0.71
CA ARG A 191 0.43 9.10 -0.36
C ARG A 191 -0.69 9.49 -1.32
N ASN A 192 -1.33 8.53 -1.96
CA ASN A 192 -2.53 8.80 -2.74
C ASN A 192 -3.75 8.91 -1.82
N HIS A 193 -4.72 9.70 -2.26
CA HIS A 193 -6.03 9.82 -1.63
C HIS A 193 -7.06 9.13 -2.53
N PHE A 194 -7.53 7.96 -2.12
CA PHE A 194 -8.65 7.27 -2.75
C PHE A 194 -9.92 7.59 -1.97
N ARG A 195 -10.91 8.19 -2.63
CA ARG A 195 -12.14 8.57 -1.92
C ARG A 195 -13.38 8.42 -2.77
N ASP A 196 -14.52 8.33 -2.09
CA ASP A 196 -15.84 8.45 -2.70
C ASP A 196 -16.03 7.48 -3.89
N HIS A 197 -15.68 6.21 -3.68
CA HIS A 197 -16.02 5.15 -4.63
C HIS A 197 -17.35 4.53 -4.20
N SER A 198 -18.32 4.47 -5.09
CA SER A 198 -19.60 3.80 -4.82
C SER A 198 -19.96 2.89 -5.97
N PHE A 199 -20.19 1.62 -5.74
CA PHE A 199 -20.62 0.71 -6.79
C PHE A 199 -21.59 -0.29 -6.18
N SER A 200 -22.77 -0.41 -6.78
CA SER A 200 -23.85 -1.25 -6.26
C SER A 200 -23.83 -2.67 -6.82
N GLY A 201 -22.87 -2.99 -7.69
CA GLY A 201 -22.68 -4.35 -8.19
C GLY A 201 -21.92 -5.22 -7.17
N GLU A 202 -21.85 -6.51 -7.46
CA GLU A 202 -21.31 -7.49 -6.51
C GLU A 202 -19.77 -7.57 -6.49
N ASN A 203 -19.10 -7.21 -7.59
CA ASN A 203 -17.66 -7.39 -7.74
C ASN A 203 -17.06 -6.38 -8.73
N GLY A 204 -15.82 -5.96 -8.46
CA GLY A 204 -14.99 -5.20 -9.39
C GLY A 204 -14.97 -3.71 -9.08
N GLY A 205 -15.33 -3.28 -7.87
CA GLY A 205 -15.28 -1.88 -7.44
C GLY A 205 -14.08 -1.56 -6.55
N GLU A 206 -12.98 -2.31 -6.67
CA GLU A 206 -11.82 -2.15 -5.78
C GLU A 206 -11.09 -0.83 -6.07
N PRO A 207 -10.76 0.02 -5.07
CA PRO A 207 -9.83 1.13 -5.27
C PRO A 207 -8.50 0.68 -5.86
N ILE A 208 -7.87 -0.34 -5.26
CA ILE A 208 -6.63 -0.93 -5.76
C ILE A 208 -6.83 -2.42 -6.00
N ARG A 209 -6.42 -2.86 -7.20
CA ARG A 209 -6.17 -4.28 -7.48
C ARG A 209 -4.71 -4.49 -7.86
N LEU A 210 -3.98 -5.24 -7.05
CA LEU A 210 -2.59 -5.63 -7.29
C LEU A 210 -2.56 -7.07 -7.83
N GLY A 211 -2.50 -7.22 -9.14
CA GLY A 211 -2.51 -8.48 -9.86
C GLY A 211 -3.90 -8.96 -10.25
N VAL A 212 -3.97 -10.24 -10.58
CA VAL A 212 -5.17 -10.98 -10.99
C VAL A 212 -4.92 -12.46 -10.71
N SER A 213 -5.98 -13.26 -10.53
CA SER A 213 -5.90 -14.68 -10.18
C SER A 213 -4.90 -15.48 -11.04
N SER A 214 -4.86 -15.25 -12.36
CA SER A 214 -3.95 -15.96 -13.27
C SER A 214 -2.46 -15.68 -13.00
N ARG A 215 -2.15 -14.55 -12.35
CA ARG A 215 -0.79 -14.09 -12.02
C ARG A 215 -0.48 -14.21 -10.52
N ALA A 216 -1.32 -14.90 -9.75
CA ALA A 216 -1.23 -14.96 -8.29
C ALA A 216 0.17 -15.34 -7.75
N LEU A 217 0.88 -16.25 -8.43
CA LEU A 217 2.22 -16.69 -8.01
C LEU A 217 3.35 -15.74 -8.43
N GLY A 218 3.06 -14.74 -9.27
CA GLY A 218 4.04 -13.76 -9.71
C GLY A 218 4.40 -12.79 -8.59
N ASP A 219 5.70 -12.69 -8.30
CA ASP A 219 6.22 -11.69 -7.37
C ASP A 219 6.14 -10.30 -8.00
N ALA A 220 5.39 -9.40 -7.38
CA ALA A 220 5.28 -8.03 -7.84
C ALA A 220 6.30 -7.10 -7.15
N ASP A 221 6.77 -7.45 -5.95
CA ASP A 221 7.63 -6.60 -5.11
C ASP A 221 7.07 -5.16 -4.99
N ALA A 222 5.73 -5.04 -4.96
CA ALA A 222 5.05 -3.76 -4.94
C ALA A 222 5.00 -3.22 -3.50
N THR A 223 5.07 -1.90 -3.35
CA THR A 223 4.91 -1.22 -2.06
C THR A 223 3.71 -0.30 -2.11
N ILE A 224 2.71 -0.56 -1.27
CA ILE A 224 1.52 0.29 -1.08
C ILE A 224 1.63 0.93 0.30
N GLU A 225 2.01 2.20 0.36
CA GLU A 225 2.26 2.87 1.64
C GLU A 225 1.76 4.30 1.78
N PHE A 226 1.42 4.65 3.03
CA PHE A 226 0.94 5.97 3.40
C PHE A 226 -0.24 6.48 2.56
N ASN A 227 -1.10 5.60 2.04
CA ASN A 227 -2.28 5.99 1.28
C ASN A 227 -3.50 6.11 2.20
N LEU A 228 -4.39 7.03 1.86
CA LEU A 228 -5.65 7.25 2.57
C LEU A 228 -6.82 6.80 1.70
N PHE A 229 -7.68 5.96 2.27
CA PHE A 229 -8.91 5.45 1.68
C PHE A 229 -10.09 5.92 2.52
N GLU A 230 -10.99 6.71 1.92
CA GLU A 230 -12.17 7.25 2.62
C GLU A 230 -13.44 7.06 1.82
N ARG A 231 -14.48 6.43 2.40
CA ARG A 231 -15.75 6.16 1.70
C ARG A 231 -15.51 5.43 0.38
N VAL A 232 -14.61 4.46 0.40
CA VAL A 232 -14.38 3.54 -0.72
C VAL A 232 -15.32 2.35 -0.59
N ASN A 233 -16.56 2.58 -1.02
CA ASN A 233 -17.70 1.70 -0.84
C ASN A 233 -18.07 0.94 -2.12
N GLY A 234 -17.12 0.79 -3.05
CA GLY A 234 -17.35 0.09 -4.32
C GLY A 234 -17.28 -1.43 -4.21
N ASP A 235 -16.52 -1.93 -3.24
CA ASP A 235 -16.23 -3.36 -3.09
C ASP A 235 -15.79 -3.64 -1.64
N PRO A 236 -16.05 -4.84 -1.08
CA PRO A 236 -15.46 -5.27 0.18
C PRO A 236 -13.91 -5.32 0.17
N GLU A 237 -13.27 -5.28 -1.00
CA GLU A 237 -11.82 -5.23 -1.15
C GLU A 237 -11.34 -3.79 -1.47
N ALA A 238 -10.97 -3.00 -0.44
CA ALA A 238 -10.37 -1.67 -0.66
C ALA A 238 -8.97 -1.81 -1.31
N ILE A 239 -8.20 -2.78 -0.84
CA ILE A 239 -6.95 -3.24 -1.45
C ILE A 239 -7.08 -4.74 -1.70
N SER A 240 -7.24 -5.13 -2.96
CA SER A 240 -7.27 -6.53 -3.39
C SER A 240 -5.87 -6.95 -3.89
N VAL A 241 -5.16 -7.75 -3.10
CA VAL A 241 -3.87 -8.35 -3.49
C VAL A 241 -4.10 -9.71 -4.13
N LYS A 242 -3.65 -9.86 -5.37
CA LYS A 242 -3.79 -11.03 -6.24
C LYS A 242 -2.43 -11.33 -6.91
N ALA A 243 -1.37 -11.21 -6.12
CA ALA A 243 0.04 -11.36 -6.50
C ALA A 243 0.87 -11.72 -5.24
N SER A 244 2.14 -12.06 -5.43
CA SER A 244 3.05 -12.43 -4.35
C SER A 244 4.06 -11.33 -4.00
N GLY A 245 4.70 -11.48 -2.84
CA GLY A 245 5.94 -10.77 -2.50
C GLY A 245 5.80 -9.27 -2.29
N SER A 246 4.60 -8.75 -1.97
CA SER A 246 4.35 -7.31 -1.87
C SER A 246 4.16 -6.84 -0.44
N THR A 247 4.42 -5.54 -0.21
CA THR A 247 4.30 -4.89 1.11
C THR A 247 3.18 -3.84 1.09
N ILE A 248 2.26 -3.95 2.06
CA ILE A 248 1.11 -3.05 2.25
C ILE A 248 1.23 -2.47 3.65
N GLN A 249 1.68 -1.22 3.76
CA GLN A 249 2.09 -0.66 5.05
C GLN A 249 1.65 0.78 5.31
N TYR A 250 1.35 1.10 6.57
CA TYR A 250 1.10 2.48 7.02
C TYR A 250 -0.03 3.20 6.30
N ASN A 251 -0.97 2.46 5.71
CA ASN A 251 -2.16 3.03 5.08
C ASN A 251 -3.24 3.32 6.13
N THR A 252 -4.14 4.23 5.81
CA THR A 252 -5.36 4.47 6.59
C THR A 252 -6.58 4.21 5.73
N ILE A 253 -7.41 3.26 6.17
CA ILE A 253 -8.72 2.98 5.59
C ILE A 253 -9.76 3.39 6.63
N ARG A 254 -10.68 4.28 6.28
CA ARG A 254 -11.71 4.72 7.23
C ARG A 254 -13.06 4.97 6.57
N SER A 255 -14.13 4.75 7.35
CA SER A 255 -15.51 4.99 6.90
C SER A 255 -15.79 4.35 5.54
N SER A 256 -15.32 3.12 5.36
CA SER A 256 -15.31 2.41 4.08
C SER A 256 -15.89 1.01 4.24
N LEU A 257 -16.62 0.56 3.23
CA LEU A 257 -17.04 -0.84 3.11
C LEU A 257 -15.81 -1.75 3.04
N GLY A 258 -14.85 -1.40 2.18
CA GLY A 258 -13.72 -2.26 1.86
C GLY A 258 -12.59 -2.27 2.89
N GLY A 259 -11.93 -3.42 3.01
CA GLY A 259 -10.74 -3.62 3.84
C GLY A 259 -9.52 -4.06 3.01
N ILE A 260 -8.51 -4.65 3.66
CA ILE A 260 -7.35 -5.24 2.96
C ILE A 260 -7.61 -6.72 2.73
N VAL A 261 -7.52 -7.19 1.49
CA VAL A 261 -7.71 -8.61 1.17
C VAL A 261 -6.50 -9.16 0.44
N LEU A 262 -5.83 -10.12 1.07
CA LEU A 262 -4.86 -11.00 0.43
C LEU A 262 -5.66 -12.11 -0.27
N ARG A 263 -6.16 -11.79 -1.47
CA ARG A 263 -7.16 -12.58 -2.18
C ARG A 263 -6.54 -13.76 -2.92
N HIS A 264 -5.37 -13.58 -3.50
CA HIS A 264 -4.54 -14.62 -4.09
C HIS A 264 -3.05 -14.27 -3.95
N GLY A 265 -2.18 -15.26 -4.13
CA GLY A 265 -0.73 -15.10 -4.04
C GLY A 265 -0.22 -15.24 -2.61
N ASN A 266 1.10 -15.26 -2.47
CA ASN A 266 1.79 -15.70 -1.26
C ASN A 266 2.82 -14.67 -0.79
N ASN A 267 3.34 -14.84 0.42
CA ASN A 267 4.50 -14.10 0.92
C ASN A 267 4.31 -12.56 0.87
N ASN A 268 3.10 -12.08 1.15
CA ASN A 268 2.82 -10.65 1.29
C ASN A 268 2.91 -10.21 2.75
N ARG A 269 3.28 -8.94 2.95
CA ARG A 269 3.41 -8.30 4.27
C ARG A 269 2.38 -7.19 4.42
N VAL A 270 1.52 -7.29 5.44
CA VAL A 270 0.52 -6.27 5.82
C VAL A 270 0.91 -5.70 7.18
N GLU A 271 1.41 -4.48 7.20
CA GLU A 271 2.08 -3.91 8.36
C GLU A 271 1.60 -2.52 8.77
N GLY A 272 1.32 -2.31 10.06
CA GLY A 272 1.17 -0.96 10.59
C GLY A 272 0.03 -0.15 9.97
N ASN A 273 -1.01 -0.82 9.44
CA ASN A 273 -2.15 -0.15 8.82
C ASN A 273 -3.19 0.22 9.89
N TYR A 274 -3.87 1.34 9.66
CA TYR A 274 -5.05 1.76 10.42
C TYR A 274 -6.32 1.45 9.61
N ILE A 275 -7.21 0.60 10.13
CA ILE A 275 -8.53 0.33 9.54
C ILE A 275 -9.61 0.70 10.56
N LEU A 276 -10.38 1.74 10.26
CA LEU A 276 -11.16 2.46 11.27
C LEU A 276 -12.62 2.68 10.85
N SER A 277 -13.57 2.28 11.70
CA SER A 277 -15.00 2.65 11.56
C SER A 277 -15.57 2.36 10.17
N GLY A 278 -15.33 1.15 9.67
CA GLY A 278 -15.81 0.66 8.37
C GLY A 278 -16.52 -0.69 8.52
N ASP A 279 -16.62 -1.45 7.44
CA ASP A 279 -17.31 -2.75 7.51
C ASP A 279 -16.33 -3.93 7.52
N ASN A 280 -15.29 -3.92 6.68
CA ASN A 280 -14.36 -5.04 6.54
C ASN A 280 -12.94 -4.71 7.06
N GLY A 281 -12.33 -5.70 7.73
CA GLY A 281 -10.96 -5.64 8.25
C GLY A 281 -9.92 -6.19 7.27
N ILE A 282 -9.06 -7.10 7.74
CA ILE A 282 -8.04 -7.79 6.92
C ILE A 282 -8.50 -9.22 6.63
N ARG A 283 -8.62 -9.62 5.37
CA ARG A 283 -8.97 -11.01 4.98
C ARG A 283 -7.81 -11.70 4.27
N ILE A 284 -7.57 -12.96 4.63
CA ILE A 284 -6.33 -13.66 4.28
C ILE A 284 -6.60 -14.99 3.58
N TYR A 285 -6.01 -15.18 2.41
CA TYR A 285 -5.83 -16.45 1.70
C TYR A 285 -4.35 -16.65 1.33
N GLY A 286 -4.02 -17.85 0.85
CA GLY A 286 -2.66 -18.18 0.40
C GLY A 286 -1.65 -18.29 1.54
N ASN A 287 -0.39 -18.40 1.14
CA ASN A 287 0.67 -18.92 2.01
C ASN A 287 1.62 -17.83 2.50
N ASP A 288 2.26 -18.11 3.63
CA ASP A 288 3.41 -17.35 4.15
C ASP A 288 3.13 -15.84 4.31
N GLN A 289 1.87 -15.47 4.54
CA GLN A 289 1.46 -14.09 4.75
C GLN A 289 1.92 -13.61 6.14
N LEU A 290 2.41 -12.38 6.23
CA LEU A 290 2.74 -11.73 7.50
C LEU A 290 1.78 -10.57 7.78
N ILE A 291 1.02 -10.66 8.86
CA ILE A 291 0.08 -9.63 9.32
C ILE A 291 0.54 -9.11 10.67
N VAL A 292 1.11 -7.90 10.70
CA VAL A 292 1.85 -7.40 11.86
C VAL A 292 1.59 -5.93 12.17
N ASN A 293 1.56 -5.56 13.47
CA ASN A 293 1.43 -4.16 13.92
C ASN A 293 0.17 -3.42 13.41
N ASN A 294 -0.86 -4.10 12.90
CA ASN A 294 -2.04 -3.39 12.39
C ASN A 294 -2.99 -3.02 13.53
N TYR A 295 -3.67 -1.88 13.39
CA TYR A 295 -4.77 -1.47 14.26
C TYR A 295 -6.08 -1.49 13.48
N VAL A 296 -6.99 -2.38 13.87
CA VAL A 296 -8.32 -2.50 13.28
C VAL A 296 -9.36 -2.20 14.36
N GLY A 297 -10.10 -1.10 14.17
CA GLY A 297 -10.97 -0.54 15.18
C GLY A 297 -12.37 -0.21 14.68
N GLY A 298 -13.39 -0.77 15.32
CA GLY A 298 -14.79 -0.41 15.05
C GLY A 298 -15.29 -0.88 13.68
N VAL A 299 -14.81 -2.02 13.17
CA VAL A 299 -15.36 -2.57 11.93
C VAL A 299 -16.60 -3.43 12.17
N GLY A 300 -17.58 -3.37 11.26
CA GLY A 300 -18.85 -4.11 11.34
C GLY A 300 -18.72 -5.63 11.21
N SER A 301 -17.58 -6.13 10.74
CA SER A 301 -17.24 -7.56 10.65
C SER A 301 -16.09 -7.93 11.58
N ALA A 302 -15.31 -8.97 11.24
CA ALA A 302 -14.12 -9.31 11.99
C ALA A 302 -12.95 -8.37 11.65
N GLY A 303 -12.15 -8.02 12.66
CA GLY A 303 -10.94 -7.22 12.45
C GLY A 303 -9.92 -7.94 11.55
N ILE A 304 -9.77 -9.25 11.76
CA ILE A 304 -9.02 -10.14 10.86
C ILE A 304 -9.85 -11.39 10.55
N VAL A 305 -9.91 -11.77 9.29
CA VAL A 305 -10.55 -12.98 8.77
C VAL A 305 -9.49 -13.92 8.19
N LEU A 306 -9.38 -15.12 8.74
CA LEU A 306 -8.58 -16.21 8.17
C LEU A 306 -9.46 -17.06 7.26
N GLY A 307 -9.13 -17.11 5.97
CA GLY A 307 -9.92 -17.80 4.96
C GLY A 307 -9.95 -19.32 5.10
N SER A 308 -10.80 -19.96 4.29
CA SER A 308 -10.74 -21.40 3.97
C SER A 308 -10.59 -21.60 2.47
N GLY A 309 -10.06 -22.74 2.04
CA GLY A 309 -9.70 -22.99 0.65
C GLY A 309 -10.59 -23.97 -0.09
N THR A 310 -10.77 -23.74 -1.38
CA THR A 310 -11.23 -24.75 -2.34
C THR A 310 -10.07 -25.57 -2.89
N VAL A 311 -8.87 -25.01 -2.84
CA VAL A 311 -7.60 -25.59 -3.24
C VAL A 311 -6.61 -25.42 -2.11
N ARG A 312 -5.63 -26.33 -2.03
CA ARG A 312 -4.63 -26.29 -0.96
C ARG A 312 -3.61 -25.20 -1.26
N ASP A 313 -2.90 -25.38 -2.35
CA ASP A 313 -1.87 -24.49 -2.87
C ASP A 313 -1.92 -24.46 -4.39
N HIS A 314 -1.76 -23.28 -4.96
CA HIS A 314 -1.39 -23.09 -6.36
C HIS A 314 0.09 -23.44 -6.59
N TYR A 315 0.41 -23.99 -7.77
CA TYR A 315 1.75 -24.42 -8.12
C TYR A 315 2.17 -23.96 -9.53
N GLU A 316 3.48 -23.87 -9.75
CA GLU A 316 4.02 -23.47 -11.05
C GLU A 316 3.70 -24.53 -12.13
N GLY A 317 3.23 -24.07 -13.28
CA GLY A 317 2.84 -24.95 -14.40
C GLY A 317 1.38 -25.41 -14.42
N GLU A 318 0.56 -25.11 -13.39
CA GLU A 318 -0.89 -25.28 -13.49
C GLU A 318 -1.53 -24.27 -14.45
N SER A 319 -2.76 -24.55 -14.93
CA SER A 319 -3.46 -23.63 -15.80
C SER A 319 -3.89 -22.35 -15.08
N SER A 320 -3.92 -21.22 -15.78
CA SER A 320 -4.40 -19.96 -15.21
C SER A 320 -5.86 -20.05 -14.72
N ASP A 321 -6.67 -20.94 -15.31
CA ASP A 321 -8.06 -21.19 -14.92
C ASP A 321 -8.22 -21.90 -13.58
N SER A 322 -7.28 -22.79 -13.18
CA SER A 322 -7.33 -23.42 -11.86
C SER A 322 -7.14 -22.40 -10.73
N ARG A 323 -6.54 -21.24 -11.04
CA ARG A 323 -6.22 -20.17 -10.08
C ARG A 323 -7.37 -19.28 -9.63
N ARG A 324 -8.58 -19.55 -10.11
CA ARG A 324 -9.78 -18.80 -9.72
C ARG A 324 -10.30 -19.18 -8.33
N GLY A 325 -9.82 -20.31 -7.79
CA GLY A 325 -10.13 -20.80 -6.45
C GLY A 325 -9.66 -19.90 -5.31
N ASN A 326 -9.85 -20.36 -4.08
CA ASN A 326 -9.26 -19.73 -2.91
C ASN A 326 -8.25 -20.72 -2.33
N ASP A 327 -7.01 -20.30 -2.18
CA ASP A 327 -5.98 -21.04 -1.48
C ASP A 327 -6.32 -21.01 0.01
N ALA A 328 -6.40 -22.19 0.61
CA ALA A 328 -6.48 -22.26 2.05
C ALA A 328 -5.20 -21.60 2.63
N PRO A 329 -5.30 -20.86 3.73
CA PRO A 329 -4.11 -20.28 4.36
C PRO A 329 -3.12 -21.35 4.84
N ASP A 330 -1.83 -21.20 4.56
CA ASP A 330 -0.77 -22.03 5.12
C ASP A 330 0.41 -21.18 5.62
N ARG A 331 0.95 -21.51 6.79
CA ARG A 331 2.08 -20.79 7.43
C ARG A 331 1.87 -19.27 7.60
N VAL A 332 0.62 -18.82 7.67
CA VAL A 332 0.29 -17.42 7.93
C VAL A 332 0.69 -17.04 9.36
N THR A 333 1.32 -15.88 9.52
CA THR A 333 1.72 -15.33 10.82
C THR A 333 0.94 -14.05 11.11
N ILE A 334 0.16 -14.05 12.19
CA ILE A 334 -0.65 -12.91 12.67
C ILE A 334 -0.13 -12.53 14.05
N VAL A 335 0.63 -11.43 14.15
CA VAL A 335 1.29 -11.04 15.39
C VAL A 335 1.24 -9.56 15.68
N LEU A 336 1.25 -9.17 16.96
CA LEU A 336 1.35 -7.76 17.36
C LEU A 336 0.25 -6.86 16.77
N ASN A 337 -0.94 -7.39 16.47
CA ASN A 337 -2.06 -6.56 15.99
C ASN A 337 -2.93 -6.11 17.17
N THR A 338 -3.55 -4.93 17.07
CA THR A 338 -4.58 -4.45 18.01
C THR A 338 -5.93 -4.45 17.32
N LEU A 339 -6.85 -5.29 17.79
CA LEU A 339 -8.18 -5.48 17.22
C LEU A 339 -9.21 -5.05 18.26
N ARG A 340 -9.81 -3.87 18.06
CA ARG A 340 -10.59 -3.19 19.10
C ARG A 340 -12.02 -2.89 18.65
N ASN A 341 -13.00 -3.38 19.40
CA ASN A 341 -14.43 -3.09 19.23
C ASN A 341 -14.93 -3.39 17.81
N ASN A 342 -14.38 -4.42 17.18
CA ASN A 342 -14.91 -5.00 15.94
C ASN A 342 -16.04 -5.98 16.30
N ALA A 343 -16.90 -6.36 15.34
CA ALA A 343 -17.94 -7.36 15.62
C ALA A 343 -17.34 -8.68 16.11
N GLN A 344 -16.17 -9.04 15.59
CA GLN A 344 -15.26 -10.05 16.14
C GLN A 344 -13.82 -9.54 16.03
N ALA A 345 -12.94 -9.92 16.94
CA ALA A 345 -11.52 -9.58 16.80
C ALA A 345 -10.90 -10.41 15.67
N LEU A 346 -10.95 -11.74 15.79
CA LEU A 346 -10.54 -12.67 14.74
C LEU A 346 -11.65 -13.67 14.42
N ALA A 347 -11.84 -13.94 13.14
CA ALA A 347 -12.76 -14.98 12.67
C ALA A 347 -12.10 -15.87 11.61
N GLY A 348 -12.58 -17.10 11.51
CA GLY A 348 -12.24 -18.04 10.45
C GLY A 348 -13.44 -18.28 9.54
N GLU A 349 -13.15 -18.53 8.27
CA GLU A 349 -14.14 -18.95 7.27
C GLU A 349 -14.30 -20.48 7.25
N SER A 350 -15.49 -20.97 6.88
CA SER A 350 -15.78 -22.41 6.79
C SER A 350 -16.68 -22.80 5.62
N GLN A 351 -16.94 -21.88 4.70
CA GLN A 351 -17.73 -22.16 3.50
C GLN A 351 -16.98 -23.02 2.47
N ARG A 352 -15.70 -23.35 2.71
CA ARG A 352 -14.89 -24.25 1.88
C ARG A 352 -14.20 -25.30 2.74
N THR A 353 -13.87 -26.43 2.13
CA THR A 353 -13.52 -27.67 2.84
C THR A 353 -12.08 -27.74 3.34
N LEU A 354 -11.16 -26.95 2.79
CA LEU A 354 -9.75 -27.02 3.17
C LEU A 354 -9.46 -26.00 4.29
N PRO A 355 -9.02 -26.48 5.47
CA PRO A 355 -8.75 -25.61 6.62
C PRO A 355 -7.39 -24.91 6.50
N PRO A 356 -7.18 -23.81 7.25
CA PRO A 356 -5.84 -23.27 7.47
C PRO A 356 -4.87 -24.31 8.06
N LEU A 357 -3.59 -24.25 7.69
CA LEU A 357 -2.53 -25.10 8.26
C LEU A 357 -1.34 -24.28 8.73
N ALA A 358 -0.65 -24.78 9.76
CA ALA A 358 0.57 -24.19 10.34
C ALA A 358 0.51 -22.66 10.60
N CYS A 359 -0.69 -22.12 10.86
CA CYS A 359 -0.87 -20.69 11.07
C CYS A 359 -0.59 -20.34 12.53
N LYS A 360 0.07 -19.20 12.73
CA LYS A 360 0.49 -18.73 14.05
C LYS A 360 -0.21 -17.42 14.39
N ILE A 361 -0.85 -17.38 15.56
CA ILE A 361 -1.58 -16.22 16.06
C ILE A 361 -1.05 -15.90 17.46
N SER A 362 -0.13 -14.92 17.53
CA SER A 362 0.59 -14.64 18.77
C SER A 362 0.69 -13.17 19.11
N ASP A 363 0.69 -12.84 20.40
CA ASP A 363 0.99 -11.48 20.89
C ASP A 363 0.08 -10.39 20.30
N ASN A 364 -1.16 -10.74 19.96
CA ASN A 364 -2.19 -9.78 19.54
C ASN A 364 -2.99 -9.28 20.75
N LEU A 365 -3.45 -8.04 20.68
CA LEU A 365 -4.35 -7.43 21.67
C LEU A 365 -5.79 -7.39 21.12
N LEU A 366 -6.68 -8.17 21.73
CA LEU A 366 -8.07 -8.37 21.29
C LEU A 366 -9.03 -7.76 22.31
N VAL A 367 -9.72 -6.68 21.96
CA VAL A 367 -10.50 -5.89 22.92
C VAL A 367 -11.92 -5.70 22.42
N GLY A 368 -12.92 -6.00 23.27
CA GLY A 368 -14.32 -5.77 22.95
C GLY A 368 -15.25 -6.08 24.13
N ASP A 369 -16.36 -5.34 24.23
CA ASP A 369 -17.27 -5.41 25.39
C ASP A 369 -18.47 -6.35 25.21
N SER A 370 -18.79 -6.74 23.98
CA SER A 370 -19.95 -7.56 23.66
C SER A 370 -19.64 -8.60 22.58
N GLY A 371 -20.45 -9.66 22.53
CA GLY A 371 -20.32 -10.71 21.51
C GLY A 371 -19.15 -11.65 21.79
N THR A 372 -18.40 -11.97 20.75
CA THR A 372 -17.34 -13.00 20.78
C THR A 372 -16.09 -12.47 20.09
N LEU A 373 -14.95 -12.51 20.79
CA LEU A 373 -13.67 -12.04 20.25
C LEU A 373 -13.10 -12.97 19.18
N VAL A 374 -13.13 -14.29 19.39
CA VAL A 374 -12.53 -15.27 18.47
C VAL A 374 -13.53 -16.34 18.05
N SER A 375 -13.68 -16.54 16.75
CA SER A 375 -14.52 -17.62 16.20
C SER A 375 -13.80 -18.32 15.05
N MET A 376 -13.15 -19.44 15.34
CA MET A 376 -12.42 -20.25 14.37
C MET A 376 -13.12 -21.59 14.11
N PRO A 377 -13.80 -21.78 12.97
CA PRO A 377 -14.43 -23.07 12.66
C PRO A 377 -13.42 -24.21 12.57
N TYR A 378 -12.24 -23.91 12.03
CA TYR A 378 -11.09 -24.82 11.99
C TYR A 378 -10.09 -24.41 13.06
N THR A 379 -9.90 -25.29 14.05
CA THR A 379 -8.98 -25.05 15.17
C THR A 379 -7.68 -25.84 15.02
N GLN A 380 -7.74 -26.98 14.34
CA GLN A 380 -6.55 -27.73 13.95
C GLN A 380 -5.73 -26.92 12.95
N GLY A 381 -4.40 -26.94 13.09
CA GLY A 381 -3.50 -26.15 12.25
C GLY A 381 -3.26 -24.71 12.72
N LEU A 382 -3.89 -24.29 13.83
CA LEU A 382 -3.65 -22.99 14.45
C LEU A 382 -2.83 -23.13 15.75
N THR A 383 -1.78 -22.35 15.88
CA THR A 383 -1.01 -22.22 17.13
C THR A 383 -1.21 -20.83 17.73
N TRP A 384 -1.50 -20.79 19.03
CA TRP A 384 -1.80 -19.57 19.77
C TRP A 384 -0.80 -19.37 20.92
N SER A 385 -0.30 -18.14 21.12
CA SER A 385 0.53 -17.81 22.29
C SER A 385 0.51 -16.32 22.62
N GLY A 386 0.58 -15.97 23.90
CA GLY A 386 0.85 -14.59 24.35
C GLY A 386 -0.18 -13.51 23.97
N ASN A 387 -1.33 -13.89 23.40
CA ASN A 387 -2.38 -12.92 23.09
C ASN A 387 -2.98 -12.37 24.39
N ILE A 388 -3.43 -11.12 24.38
CA ILE A 388 -4.19 -10.54 25.48
C ILE A 388 -5.61 -10.28 25.00
N VAL A 389 -6.59 -10.70 25.80
CA VAL A 389 -8.00 -10.41 25.58
C VAL A 389 -8.53 -9.50 26.68
N TRP A 390 -9.39 -8.55 26.34
CA TRP A 390 -10.00 -7.64 27.31
C TRP A 390 -11.41 -7.19 26.92
N GLY A 391 -12.15 -6.69 27.92
CA GLY A 391 -13.55 -6.26 27.82
C GLY A 391 -14.56 -7.37 28.16
N GLY A 392 -15.84 -7.03 28.11
CA GLY A 392 -16.96 -7.92 28.44
C GLY A 392 -17.26 -9.03 27.42
N ALA A 393 -16.70 -8.99 26.21
CA ALA A 393 -16.96 -10.00 25.18
C ALA A 393 -16.44 -11.38 25.60
N SER A 394 -17.14 -12.44 25.18
CA SER A 394 -16.66 -13.80 25.35
C SER A 394 -15.38 -13.99 24.56
N THR A 395 -14.44 -14.81 25.06
CA THR A 395 -13.22 -15.12 24.31
C THR A 395 -13.50 -15.98 23.09
N GLY A 396 -14.67 -16.61 23.02
CA GLY A 396 -15.01 -17.61 22.02
C GLY A 396 -14.14 -18.85 22.14
N ASN A 397 -13.65 -19.37 21.03
CA ASN A 397 -12.99 -20.67 20.97
C ASN A 397 -11.46 -20.62 20.87
N ILE A 398 -10.85 -19.49 21.24
CA ILE A 398 -9.40 -19.42 21.46
C ILE A 398 -9.00 -20.39 22.61
N PRO A 399 -7.96 -21.23 22.45
CA PRO A 399 -7.50 -22.12 23.51
C PRO A 399 -7.04 -21.35 24.76
N SER A 400 -7.31 -21.87 25.95
CA SER A 400 -6.95 -21.20 27.22
C SER A 400 -5.44 -20.99 27.40
N SER A 401 -4.60 -21.81 26.78
CA SER A 401 -3.14 -21.62 26.73
C SER A 401 -2.69 -20.51 25.78
N GLY A 402 -3.57 -20.06 24.89
CA GLY A 402 -3.26 -19.11 23.82
C GLY A 402 -3.40 -17.65 24.21
N TYR A 403 -3.98 -17.35 25.38
CA TYR A 403 -4.23 -15.98 25.81
C TYR A 403 -4.19 -15.78 27.33
N THR A 404 -4.05 -14.52 27.74
CA THR A 404 -4.39 -14.06 29.09
C THR A 404 -5.48 -13.00 29.01
N ARG A 405 -6.43 -13.02 29.95
CA ARG A 405 -7.42 -11.95 30.09
C ARG A 405 -6.91 -10.93 31.10
N ALA A 406 -6.52 -9.75 30.64
CA ALA A 406 -5.94 -8.71 31.49
C ALA A 406 -6.17 -7.31 30.89
N ASP A 407 -6.23 -6.30 31.75
CA ASP A 407 -6.51 -4.92 31.34
C ASP A 407 -5.30 -4.29 30.62
N PRO A 408 -5.41 -3.97 29.31
CA PRO A 408 -4.37 -3.28 28.58
C PRO A 408 -4.29 -1.78 28.91
N LYS A 409 -5.21 -1.26 29.74
CA LYS A 409 -5.30 0.15 30.14
C LYS A 409 -5.24 1.10 28.95
N LEU A 410 -6.01 0.78 27.91
CA LEU A 410 -6.01 1.54 26.68
C LEU A 410 -6.59 2.96 26.90
N VAL A 411 -5.85 3.98 26.46
CA VAL A 411 -6.27 5.39 26.51
C VAL A 411 -6.28 5.97 25.10
N ALA A 412 -7.34 6.70 24.75
CA ALA A 412 -7.44 7.37 23.46
C ALA A 412 -6.45 8.55 23.37
N GLY A 413 -5.65 8.57 22.32
CA GLY A 413 -4.87 9.73 21.91
C GLY A 413 -5.72 10.80 21.24
N THR A 414 -5.13 11.96 20.97
CA THR A 414 -5.80 13.08 20.26
C THR A 414 -6.16 12.76 18.81
N ASP A 415 -5.54 11.73 18.24
CA ASP A 415 -5.83 11.17 16.92
C ASP A 415 -6.93 10.08 16.94
N GLY A 416 -7.51 9.81 18.11
CA GLY A 416 -8.57 8.82 18.30
C GLY A 416 -8.08 7.37 18.41
N ILE A 417 -6.76 7.13 18.35
CA ILE A 417 -6.18 5.79 18.49
C ILE A 417 -5.96 5.47 19.96
N TYR A 418 -6.39 4.27 20.37
CA TYR A 418 -6.24 3.79 21.73
C TYR A 418 -4.89 3.10 21.90
N ARG A 419 -4.08 3.59 22.85
CA ARG A 419 -2.71 3.15 23.11
C ARG A 419 -2.55 2.66 24.54
N LEU A 420 -1.50 1.89 24.80
CA LEU A 420 -1.17 1.41 26.13
C LEU A 420 -0.91 2.60 27.07
N ALA A 421 -1.36 2.48 28.31
CA ALA A 421 -1.02 3.43 29.37
C ALA A 421 -0.14 2.78 30.44
N SER A 422 0.43 3.61 31.31
CA SER A 422 1.28 3.16 32.41
C SER A 422 0.64 2.05 33.24
N GLY A 423 1.42 0.98 33.45
CA GLY A 423 0.98 -0.21 34.18
C GLY A 423 -0.02 -1.08 33.42
N SER A 424 -0.10 -0.94 32.09
CA SER A 424 -0.82 -1.85 31.21
C SER A 424 -0.30 -3.28 31.38
N ALA A 425 -1.22 -4.24 31.33
CA ALA A 425 -0.86 -5.65 31.34
C ALA A 425 -0.19 -6.13 30.04
N ALA A 426 -0.15 -5.30 28.98
CA ALA A 426 0.49 -5.65 27.71
C ALA A 426 1.99 -5.31 27.68
N ILE A 427 2.47 -4.47 28.61
CA ILE A 427 3.85 -3.98 28.61
C ILE A 427 4.84 -5.11 28.93
N ASN A 428 5.85 -5.27 28.06
CA ASN A 428 6.89 -6.28 28.12
C ASN A 428 6.35 -7.72 28.21
N LYS A 429 5.18 -8.00 27.58
CA LYS A 429 4.47 -9.29 27.69
C LYS A 429 4.47 -10.15 26.43
N SER A 430 5.11 -9.73 25.34
CA SER A 430 5.25 -10.58 24.16
C SER A 430 5.84 -11.94 24.52
N SER A 431 5.22 -13.00 24.03
CA SER A 431 5.66 -14.39 24.20
C SER A 431 6.81 -14.77 23.26
N LEU A 432 7.13 -13.92 22.28
CA LEU A 432 8.10 -14.20 21.23
C LEU A 432 9.09 -13.05 21.06
N ASP A 433 10.26 -13.40 20.51
CA ASP A 433 11.14 -12.42 19.88
C ASP A 433 10.62 -12.06 18.49
N HIS A 434 10.42 -10.76 18.27
CA HIS A 434 9.95 -10.17 17.02
C HIS A 434 11.01 -9.34 16.30
N SER A 435 12.27 -9.35 16.76
CA SER A 435 13.39 -8.58 16.18
C SER A 435 13.61 -8.82 14.68
N THR A 436 13.27 -10.02 14.19
CA THR A 436 13.38 -10.39 12.78
C THR A 436 12.15 -10.01 11.95
N ARG A 437 11.05 -9.62 12.60
CA ARG A 437 9.79 -9.23 11.95
C ARG A 437 9.66 -7.72 11.87
N VAL A 438 9.88 -7.02 12.99
CA VAL A 438 9.63 -5.58 13.12
C VAL A 438 10.73 -4.90 13.92
N THR A 439 11.00 -3.64 13.58
CA THR A 439 11.95 -2.77 14.29
C THR A 439 11.26 -1.68 15.10
N ASP A 440 10.07 -1.25 14.66
CA ASP A 440 9.25 -0.25 15.31
C ASP A 440 7.79 -0.71 15.44
N ASP A 441 7.00 0.04 16.18
CA ASP A 441 5.58 -0.21 16.43
C ASP A 441 4.68 0.58 15.47
N LEU A 442 3.36 0.52 15.63
CA LEU A 442 2.42 1.24 14.79
C LEU A 442 2.66 2.77 14.72
N ASP A 443 3.14 3.36 15.82
CA ASP A 443 3.40 4.80 15.95
C ASP A 443 4.77 5.22 15.41
N GLY A 444 5.63 4.26 15.04
CA GLY A 444 7.00 4.53 14.61
C GLY A 444 7.99 4.69 15.75
N HIS A 445 7.66 4.20 16.94
CA HIS A 445 8.58 4.10 18.07
C HIS A 445 9.32 2.76 18.03
N THR A 446 10.61 2.79 18.37
CA THR A 446 11.43 1.58 18.38
C THR A 446 10.91 0.58 19.40
N ARG A 447 10.72 -0.66 18.95
CA ARG A 447 10.37 -1.79 19.82
C ARG A 447 11.59 -2.27 20.58
N THR A 448 11.49 -2.40 21.91
CA THR A 448 12.63 -2.78 22.76
C THR A 448 12.28 -4.03 23.55
N ALA A 449 13.10 -5.09 23.43
CA ALA A 449 12.84 -6.31 24.17
C ALA A 449 12.91 -6.10 25.71
N PRO A 450 12.02 -6.73 26.49
CA PRO A 450 10.90 -7.57 26.05
C PRO A 450 9.78 -6.73 25.42
N TYR A 451 9.22 -7.16 24.28
CA TYR A 451 8.24 -6.35 23.54
C TYR A 451 6.85 -6.32 24.18
N ASP A 452 6.05 -5.33 23.80
CA ASP A 452 4.65 -5.22 24.18
C ASP A 452 3.72 -6.07 23.30
N VAL A 453 2.62 -6.54 23.88
CA VAL A 453 1.53 -7.25 23.17
C VAL A 453 0.63 -6.24 22.47
N GLY A 454 0.27 -6.51 21.21
CA GLY A 454 -0.48 -5.58 20.38
C GLY A 454 0.43 -4.70 19.52
N ALA A 455 -0.16 -3.69 18.89
CA ALA A 455 0.45 -2.92 17.81
C ALA A 455 1.29 -1.73 18.30
N ASP A 456 1.07 -1.33 19.54
CA ASP A 456 1.70 -0.21 20.23
C ASP A 456 2.81 -0.76 21.13
N GLU A 457 3.95 -0.07 21.15
CA GLU A 457 5.00 -0.25 22.15
C GLU A 457 4.91 0.93 23.11
N TYR A 458 4.60 0.66 24.38
CA TYR A 458 4.31 1.70 25.35
C TYR A 458 5.42 2.74 25.41
N SER A 459 5.02 3.96 25.06
CA SER A 459 5.90 5.10 24.93
C SER A 459 5.14 6.35 25.39
N THR A 460 5.90 7.31 25.91
CA THR A 460 5.36 8.66 26.21
C THR A 460 5.74 9.67 25.13
N LEU A 461 6.45 9.23 24.10
CA LEU A 461 6.82 10.05 22.95
C LEU A 461 5.57 10.34 22.10
N THR A 462 5.59 11.47 21.40
CA THR A 462 4.56 11.75 20.40
C THR A 462 4.64 10.72 19.27
N PRO A 463 3.51 10.14 18.84
CA PRO A 463 3.47 9.25 17.67
C PRO A 463 4.06 9.92 16.44
N VAL A 464 4.98 9.24 15.76
CA VAL A 464 5.56 9.71 14.48
C VAL A 464 4.63 9.37 13.32
N ARG A 465 3.94 8.24 13.43
CA ARG A 465 2.89 7.77 12.55
C ARG A 465 1.55 7.86 13.28
N ARG A 466 0.53 8.28 12.54
CA ARG A 466 -0.86 8.41 13.00
C ARG A 466 -1.79 8.11 11.83
N PRO A 467 -3.10 7.90 12.06
CA PRO A 467 -4.06 7.85 10.98
C PRO A 467 -3.92 9.06 10.05
N LEU A 468 -3.87 8.78 8.75
CA LEU A 468 -3.70 9.78 7.73
C LEU A 468 -4.98 10.62 7.59
N THR A 469 -4.76 11.87 7.23
CA THR A 469 -5.79 12.85 6.92
C THR A 469 -5.61 13.34 5.49
N PRO A 470 -6.61 14.03 4.91
CA PRO A 470 -6.46 14.65 3.59
C PRO A 470 -5.27 15.61 3.46
N ALA A 471 -4.71 16.12 4.56
CA ALA A 471 -3.51 16.95 4.54
C ALA A 471 -2.21 16.14 4.30
N ASP A 472 -2.22 14.85 4.60
CA ASP A 472 -1.05 13.96 4.51
C ASP A 472 -0.92 13.30 3.11
N VAL A 473 -1.96 13.39 2.28
CA VAL A 473 -2.12 12.67 1.01
C VAL A 473 -2.61 13.57 -0.14
N GLY A 474 -2.61 13.03 -1.37
CA GLY A 474 -3.11 13.74 -2.54
C GLY A 474 -2.18 14.87 -3.02
N PRO A 475 -2.63 15.71 -3.97
CA PRO A 475 -1.76 16.63 -4.71
C PRO A 475 -1.00 17.65 -3.85
N ALA A 476 -1.53 17.97 -2.68
CA ALA A 476 -0.95 18.92 -1.75
C ALA A 476 0.01 18.28 -0.72
N ALA A 477 0.05 16.95 -0.62
CA ALA A 477 0.88 16.25 0.35
C ALA A 477 2.37 16.67 0.29
N PRO A 478 3.09 16.64 1.42
CA PRO A 478 4.52 16.98 1.50
C PRO A 478 5.36 16.30 0.42
#